data_AF-A0A973F941-F1
#
_entry.id   AF-A0A973F941-F1
#
_cell.length_a   1.000
_cell.length_b   1.000
_cell.length_c   1.000
_cell.angle_alpha   90.00
_cell.angle_beta   90.00
_cell.angle_gamma   90.00
#
_symmetry.space_group_name_H-M   'P 1'
#
loop_
_entity.id
_entity.type
_entity.pdbx_description
1 polymer ?
#
loop_
_entity_poly.entity_id
_entity_poly.type
_entity_poly.pdbx_seq_one_letter_code
_entity_poly.pdbx_strand_id
1 'polypeptide(L)'
;MLIFTQKVFHIIIFTFLVLAFIVFVFSGLILWNILHEKPPQFFPFDDKEASYTILKEHGRYLVEYITTSDRNRSYVCSYSPSGKKTCGYEDDKNVTVIIVSSKIDLAPFVNKKVILTGEFVNAVKQCIAGTCSNIGNWVGVKITSIREK
;
A
#
# COMPACT_ATOMS: atom_id res chain seq x y z
N MET A 1 38.34 -12.76 48.31
CA MET A 1 36.96 -12.26 48.12
C MET A 1 36.81 -11.24 46.96
N LEU A 2 37.87 -10.51 46.56
CA LEU A 2 37.83 -9.49 45.49
C LEU A 2 37.81 -10.02 44.04
N ILE A 3 38.33 -11.22 43.76
CA ILE A 3 38.40 -11.77 42.39
C ILE A 3 37.04 -12.32 41.92
N PHE A 4 36.20 -12.76 42.88
CA PHE A 4 34.87 -13.31 42.59
C PHE A 4 33.89 -12.21 42.17
N THR A 5 33.97 -11.03 42.79
CA THR A 5 33.13 -9.87 42.46
C THR A 5 33.45 -9.27 41.09
N GLN A 6 34.72 -9.27 40.65
CA GLN A 6 35.09 -8.77 39.32
C GLN A 6 34.58 -9.67 38.18
N LYS A 7 34.66 -10.99 38.33
CA LYS A 7 34.13 -11.94 37.32
C LYS A 7 32.62 -11.86 37.21
N VAL A 8 31.92 -11.75 38.35
CA VAL A 8 30.46 -11.59 38.36
C VAL A 8 30.04 -10.25 37.73
N PHE A 9 30.77 -9.16 37.98
CA PHE A 9 30.50 -7.86 37.37
C PHE A 9 30.66 -7.88 35.84
N HIS A 10 31.71 -8.53 35.31
CA HIS A 10 31.89 -8.66 33.86
C HIS A 10 30.82 -9.53 33.21
N ILE A 11 30.36 -10.59 33.89
CA ILE A 11 29.25 -11.42 33.40
C ILE A 11 27.97 -10.57 33.33
N ILE A 12 27.66 -9.79 34.37
CA ILE A 12 26.45 -8.92 34.39
C ILE A 12 26.50 -7.90 33.24
N ILE A 13 27.62 -7.20 33.06
CA ILE A 13 27.78 -6.23 31.98
C ILE A 13 27.65 -6.91 30.62
N PHE A 14 28.32 -8.04 30.43
CA PHE A 14 28.25 -8.80 29.17
C PHE A 14 26.80 -9.22 28.87
N THR A 15 26.08 -9.73 29.87
CA THR A 15 24.69 -10.14 29.71
C THR A 15 23.79 -8.95 29.36
N PHE A 16 24.00 -7.79 29.99
CA PHE A 16 23.27 -6.56 29.69
C PHE A 16 23.55 -6.07 28.26
N LEU A 17 24.81 -6.09 27.82
CA LEU A 17 25.19 -5.70 26.46
C LEU A 17 24.59 -6.64 25.41
N VAL A 18 24.58 -7.95 25.67
CA VAL A 18 23.95 -8.95 24.79
C VAL A 18 22.44 -8.71 24.68
N LEU A 19 21.75 -8.48 25.81
CA LEU A 19 20.32 -8.15 25.82
C LEU A 19 20.02 -6.85 25.07
N ALA A 20 20.81 -5.80 25.29
CA ALA A 20 20.65 -4.53 24.59
C ALA A 20 20.85 -4.68 23.07
N PHE A 21 21.84 -5.47 22.65
CA PHE A 21 22.08 -5.78 21.24
C PHE A 21 20.91 -6.55 20.61
N ILE A 22 20.37 -7.55 21.31
CA ILE A 22 19.19 -8.29 20.85
C ILE A 22 18.01 -7.33 20.65
N VAL A 23 17.69 -6.48 21.63
CA VAL A 23 16.59 -5.51 21.52
C VAL A 23 16.82 -4.54 20.34
N PHE A 24 18.05 -4.09 20.14
CA PHE A 24 18.40 -3.22 19.01
C PHE A 24 18.18 -3.91 17.66
N VAL A 25 18.61 -5.17 17.50
CA VAL A 25 18.39 -5.94 16.26
C VAL A 25 16.90 -6.18 16.01
N PHE A 26 16.14 -6.58 17.03
CA PHE A 26 14.70 -6.84 16.88
C PHE A 26 13.92 -5.56 16.56
N SER A 27 14.22 -4.45 17.22
CA SER A 27 13.58 -3.15 16.90
C SER A 27 13.93 -2.66 15.50
N GLY A 28 15.17 -2.86 15.05
CA GLY A 28 15.58 -2.58 13.68
C GLY A 28 14.82 -3.40 12.64
N LEU A 29 14.62 -4.70 12.89
CA LEU A 29 13.83 -5.57 12.00
C LEU A 29 12.36 -5.17 11.95
N ILE A 30 11.76 -4.80 13.08
CA ILE A 30 10.37 -4.32 13.15
C ILE A 30 10.24 -3.02 12.36
N LEU A 31 11.15 -2.06 12.57
CA LEU A 31 11.14 -0.79 11.84
C LEU A 31 11.34 -1.00 10.34
N TRP A 32 12.22 -1.92 9.95
CA TRP A 32 12.43 -2.29 8.55
C TRP A 32 11.15 -2.82 7.91
N ASN A 33 10.43 -3.71 8.59
CA ASN A 33 9.16 -4.25 8.11
C ASN A 33 8.11 -3.14 7.97
N ILE A 34 7.95 -2.26 8.96
CA ILE A 34 6.98 -1.15 8.89
C ILE A 34 7.29 -0.21 7.72
N LEU A 35 8.57 0.08 7.46
CA LEU A 35 8.98 0.98 6.39
C LEU A 35 8.85 0.37 4.99
N HIS A 36 8.91 -0.96 4.87
CA HIS A 36 8.85 -1.67 3.58
C HIS A 36 7.54 -2.43 3.36
N GLU A 37 6.57 -2.31 4.26
CA GLU A 37 5.23 -2.82 4.04
C GLU A 37 4.64 -2.15 2.80
N LYS A 38 4.39 -2.97 1.77
CA LYS A 38 3.65 -2.51 0.60
C LYS A 38 2.27 -2.07 1.06
N PRO A 39 1.71 -1.00 0.48
CA PRO A 39 0.35 -0.61 0.79
C PRO A 39 -0.61 -1.79 0.51
N PRO A 40 -1.73 -1.85 1.24
CA PRO A 40 -2.71 -2.91 1.05
C PRO A 40 -3.16 -2.96 -0.41
N GLN A 41 -3.21 -4.17 -0.96
CA GLN A 41 -3.76 -4.39 -2.29
C GLN A 41 -5.29 -4.38 -2.20
N PHE A 42 -5.92 -3.44 -2.92
CA PHE A 42 -7.38 -3.29 -2.86
C PHE A 42 -8.11 -4.26 -3.80
N PHE A 43 -7.47 -4.69 -4.90
CA PHE A 43 -8.02 -5.68 -5.85
C PHE A 43 -6.92 -6.41 -6.65
N PRO A 44 -7.18 -7.63 -7.15
CA PRO A 44 -6.25 -8.41 -7.96
C PRO A 44 -6.27 -8.04 -9.45
N PHE A 45 -5.14 -7.64 -10.02
CA PHE A 45 -5.03 -7.17 -11.43
C PHE A 45 -5.28 -8.25 -12.51
N ASP A 46 -5.28 -9.52 -12.14
CA ASP A 46 -5.40 -10.70 -13.02
C ASP A 46 -6.79 -11.35 -13.01
N ASP A 47 -7.76 -10.70 -12.37
CA ASP A 47 -9.13 -11.20 -12.30
C ASP A 47 -9.83 -11.19 -13.68
N LYS A 48 -10.20 -12.38 -14.15
CA LYS A 48 -10.90 -12.57 -15.45
C LYS A 48 -12.37 -12.13 -15.39
N GLU A 49 -12.96 -12.18 -14.21
CA GLU A 49 -14.37 -11.85 -13.95
C GLU A 49 -14.56 -10.36 -13.66
N ALA A 50 -13.48 -9.64 -13.37
CA ALA A 50 -13.50 -8.20 -13.21
C ALA A 50 -13.43 -7.42 -14.54
N SER A 51 -13.94 -6.19 -14.48
CA SER A 51 -13.79 -5.16 -15.49
C SER A 51 -13.13 -3.93 -14.87
N TYR A 52 -12.10 -3.42 -15.53
CA TYR A 52 -11.48 -2.15 -15.17
C TYR A 52 -11.90 -1.08 -16.16
N THR A 53 -12.33 0.07 -15.66
CA THR A 53 -12.64 1.23 -16.49
C THR A 53 -11.72 2.37 -16.09
N ILE A 54 -11.05 2.98 -17.06
CA ILE A 54 -10.27 4.19 -16.79
C ILE A 54 -11.22 5.38 -16.80
N LEU A 55 -11.24 6.15 -15.72
CA LEU A 55 -12.03 7.36 -15.59
C LEU A 55 -11.13 8.59 -15.54
N LYS A 56 -11.67 9.74 -15.95
CA LYS A 56 -11.02 11.04 -15.81
C LYS A 56 -11.96 12.02 -15.14
N GLU A 57 -11.74 12.25 -13.85
CA GLU A 57 -12.58 13.14 -13.04
C GLU A 57 -11.73 14.26 -12.45
N HIS A 58 -12.25 15.50 -12.52
CA HIS A 58 -11.56 16.67 -11.97
C HIS A 58 -10.09 16.80 -12.43
N GLY A 59 -9.81 16.40 -13.68
CA GLY A 59 -8.47 16.42 -14.27
C GLY A 59 -7.53 15.29 -13.82
N ARG A 60 -8.02 14.31 -13.05
CA ARG A 60 -7.25 13.18 -12.54
C ARG A 60 -7.67 11.88 -13.19
N TYR A 61 -6.72 10.99 -13.42
CA TYR A 61 -7.01 9.62 -13.87
C TYR A 61 -7.29 8.71 -12.69
N LEU A 62 -8.38 7.94 -12.79
CA LEU A 62 -8.80 6.93 -11.83
C LEU A 62 -9.04 5.61 -12.56
N VAL A 63 -8.99 4.53 -11.80
CA VAL A 63 -9.43 3.20 -12.23
C VAL A 63 -10.63 2.81 -11.39
N GLU A 64 -11.73 2.52 -12.07
CA GLU A 64 -12.89 1.89 -11.46
C GLU A 64 -12.78 0.38 -11.66
N TYR A 65 -12.81 -0.37 -10.56
CA TYR A 65 -12.88 -1.82 -10.54
C TYR A 65 -14.33 -2.24 -10.29
N ILE A 66 -14.90 -2.97 -11.25
CA ILE A 66 -16.25 -3.52 -11.17
C ILE A 66 -16.16 -5.06 -11.26
N THR A 67 -16.68 -5.76 -10.27
CA THR A 67 -16.76 -7.24 -10.26
C THR A 67 -18.21 -7.72 -10.17
N THR A 68 -18.50 -8.88 -10.75
CA THR A 68 -19.87 -9.41 -10.93
C THR A 68 -20.34 -10.33 -9.81
N SER A 69 -19.50 -10.70 -8.84
CA SER A 69 -19.88 -11.63 -7.76
C SER A 69 -19.54 -11.12 -6.37
N ASP A 70 -20.15 -11.75 -5.35
CA ASP A 70 -20.13 -11.49 -3.90
C ASP A 70 -18.73 -11.49 -3.22
N ARG A 71 -17.67 -11.32 -4.01
CA ARG A 71 -16.26 -11.21 -3.59
C ARG A 71 -15.85 -9.78 -3.23
N ASN A 72 -16.69 -8.79 -3.52
CA ASN A 72 -16.43 -7.37 -3.25
C ASN A 72 -16.82 -6.98 -1.82
N ARG A 73 -16.05 -7.51 -0.87
CA ARG A 73 -16.01 -6.98 0.47
C ARG A 73 -14.71 -6.20 0.64
N SER A 74 -14.76 -4.89 0.44
CA SER A 74 -13.60 -4.03 0.72
C SER A 74 -13.38 -4.00 2.22
N TYR A 75 -12.22 -4.50 2.68
CA TYR A 75 -11.85 -4.39 4.10
C TYR A 75 -11.38 -2.96 4.36
N VAL A 76 -12.30 -2.12 4.85
CA VAL A 76 -12.04 -0.72 5.12
C VAL A 76 -11.83 -0.54 6.62
N CYS A 77 -10.77 0.17 6.98
CA CYS A 77 -10.52 0.58 8.36
C CYS A 77 -10.63 2.09 8.47
N SER A 78 -11.48 2.58 9.38
CA SER A 78 -11.61 3.99 9.73
C SER A 78 -11.27 4.22 11.19
N TYR A 79 -10.86 5.44 11.55
CA TYR A 79 -10.66 5.84 12.94
C TYR A 79 -11.87 6.63 13.41
N SER A 80 -12.47 6.23 14.53
CA SER A 80 -13.51 7.02 15.18
C SER A 80 -12.94 8.34 15.72
N PRO A 81 -13.77 9.36 16.00
CA PRO A 81 -13.34 10.58 16.68
C PRO A 81 -12.71 10.32 18.06
N SER A 82 -13.03 9.17 18.67
CA SER A 82 -12.43 8.66 19.91
C SER A 82 -11.10 7.91 19.72
N GLY A 83 -10.56 7.88 18.50
CA GLY A 83 -9.28 7.25 18.16
C GLY A 83 -9.32 5.73 18.01
N LYS A 84 -10.51 5.10 18.06
CA LYS A 84 -10.66 3.65 17.92
C LYS A 84 -10.68 3.27 16.44
N LYS A 85 -9.75 2.40 16.03
CA LYS A 85 -9.74 1.80 14.70
C LYS A 85 -10.91 0.83 14.58
N THR A 86 -11.82 1.09 13.66
CA THR A 86 -12.94 0.21 13.32
C THR A 86 -12.68 -0.31 11.91
N CYS A 87 -12.65 -1.63 11.75
CA CYS A 87 -12.48 -2.24 10.45
C CYS A 87 -13.71 -3.08 10.13
N GLY A 88 -14.17 -2.98 8.89
CA GLY A 88 -15.36 -3.67 8.41
C GLY A 88 -15.18 -4.07 6.95
N TYR A 89 -16.05 -4.98 6.51
CA TYR A 89 -16.20 -5.30 5.11
C TYR A 89 -17.35 -4.46 4.56
N GLU A 90 -17.07 -3.60 3.59
CA GLU A 90 -18.09 -2.83 2.87
C GLU A 90 -18.51 -3.61 1.62
N ASP A 91 -19.82 -3.77 1.40
CA ASP A 91 -20.42 -4.47 0.24
C ASP A 91 -20.44 -3.58 -1.02
N ASP A 92 -19.39 -2.79 -1.23
CA ASP A 92 -19.32 -1.88 -2.37
C ASP A 92 -18.90 -2.64 -3.62
N LYS A 93 -19.80 -2.70 -4.60
CA LYS A 93 -19.62 -3.39 -5.89
C LYS A 93 -18.63 -2.70 -6.83
N ASN A 94 -18.29 -1.45 -6.53
CA ASN A 94 -17.38 -0.63 -7.32
C ASN A 94 -16.31 -0.02 -6.40
N VAL A 95 -15.04 -0.26 -6.71
CA VAL A 95 -13.92 0.37 -6.01
C VAL A 95 -13.21 1.30 -6.99
N THR A 96 -13.16 2.58 -6.66
CA THR A 96 -12.43 3.57 -7.46
C THR A 96 -11.11 3.93 -6.80
N VAL A 97 -10.02 3.78 -7.52
CA VAL A 97 -8.68 4.12 -7.03
C VAL A 97 -8.00 5.12 -7.97
N ILE A 98 -7.27 6.07 -7.40
CA ILE A 98 -6.48 7.02 -8.18
C ILE A 98 -5.30 6.33 -8.88
N ILE A 99 -5.05 6.68 -10.14
CA ILE A 99 -3.85 6.22 -10.86
C ILE A 99 -2.74 7.21 -10.56
N VAL A 100 -1.70 6.81 -9.85
CA VAL A 100 -0.62 7.72 -9.44
C VAL A 100 0.50 7.81 -10.47
N SER A 101 0.70 6.77 -11.28
CA SER A 101 1.67 6.86 -12.36
C SER A 101 1.35 5.92 -13.51
N SER A 102 1.60 6.36 -14.73
CA SER A 102 1.60 5.54 -15.94
C SER A 102 2.58 6.11 -16.94
N LYS A 103 3.41 5.25 -17.54
CA LYS A 103 4.24 5.63 -18.70
C LYS A 103 3.41 5.74 -19.99
N ILE A 104 2.27 5.07 -20.03
CA ILE A 104 1.36 5.00 -21.17
C ILE A 104 0.36 6.15 -21.06
N ASP A 105 0.07 6.81 -22.17
CA ASP A 105 -1.01 7.79 -22.21
C ASP A 105 -2.35 7.08 -21.98
N LEU A 106 -3.08 7.55 -20.97
CA LEU A 106 -4.36 6.99 -20.55
C LEU A 106 -5.53 7.66 -21.24
N ALA A 107 -5.33 8.80 -21.92
CA ALA A 107 -6.40 9.51 -22.61
C ALA A 107 -7.19 8.63 -23.61
N PRO A 108 -6.56 7.74 -24.41
CA PRO A 108 -7.28 6.86 -25.34
C PRO A 108 -8.12 5.77 -24.67
N PHE A 109 -7.86 5.50 -23.38
CA PHE A 109 -8.50 4.43 -22.61
C PHE A 109 -9.63 4.94 -21.71
N VAL A 110 -9.86 6.26 -21.66
CA VAL A 110 -10.92 6.85 -20.84
C VAL A 110 -12.28 6.30 -21.27
N ASN A 111 -13.07 5.88 -20.29
CA ASN A 111 -14.38 5.24 -20.43
C ASN A 111 -14.36 3.90 -21.19
N LYS A 112 -13.18 3.29 -21.36
CA LYS A 112 -13.03 1.96 -21.96
C LYS A 112 -12.76 0.90 -20.91
N LYS A 113 -13.22 -0.32 -21.22
CA LYS A 113 -12.85 -1.52 -20.46
C LYS A 113 -11.44 -1.95 -20.85
N VAL A 114 -10.60 -2.12 -19.84
CA VAL A 114 -9.20 -2.47 -20.03
C VAL A 114 -8.80 -3.64 -19.15
N ILE A 115 -7.70 -4.28 -19.51
CA ILE A 115 -6.91 -5.14 -18.65
C ILE A 115 -5.66 -4.33 -18.30
N LEU A 116 -5.38 -4.19 -17.01
CA LEU A 116 -4.25 -3.42 -16.51
C LEU A 116 -3.39 -4.26 -15.59
N THR A 117 -2.10 -3.99 -15.58
CA THR A 117 -1.15 -4.54 -14.61
C THR A 117 -0.45 -3.39 -13.92
N GLY A 118 -0.21 -3.53 -12.62
CA GLY A 118 0.40 -2.47 -11.83
C GLY A 118 0.73 -2.88 -10.41
N GLU A 119 1.09 -1.88 -9.62
CA GLU A 119 1.39 -2.01 -8.19
C GLU A 119 0.76 -0.84 -7.43
N PHE A 120 0.29 -1.10 -6.21
CA PHE A 120 -0.14 -0.03 -5.32
C PHE A 120 1.09 0.64 -4.71
N VAL A 121 1.14 1.97 -4.78
CA VAL A 121 2.23 2.77 -4.22
C VAL A 121 1.67 4.01 -3.53
N ASN A 122 2.39 4.48 -2.51
CA ASN A 122 2.17 5.81 -1.96
C ASN A 122 2.79 6.84 -2.90
N ALA A 123 2.03 7.88 -3.26
CA ALA A 123 2.52 8.96 -4.10
C ALA A 123 1.88 10.29 -3.72
N VAL A 124 2.67 11.36 -3.88
CA VAL A 124 2.22 12.74 -3.72
C VAL A 124 1.84 13.42 -5.04
N LYS A 125 2.21 12.79 -6.16
CA LYS A 125 1.98 13.30 -7.52
C LYS A 125 1.33 12.21 -8.38
N GLN A 126 0.48 12.64 -9.30
CA GLN A 126 -0.02 11.83 -10.40
C GLN A 126 0.81 12.13 -11.65
N CYS A 127 1.53 11.13 -12.18
CA CYS A 127 2.41 11.28 -13.33
C CYS A 127 1.99 10.38 -14.51
N ILE A 128 1.35 10.95 -15.53
CA ILE A 128 0.82 10.23 -16.69
C ILE A 128 1.52 10.68 -17.96
N ALA A 129 2.11 9.76 -18.71
CA ALA A 129 2.85 10.04 -19.96
C ALA A 129 3.87 11.18 -19.81
N GLY A 130 4.57 11.22 -18.67
CA GLY A 130 5.57 12.25 -18.36
C GLY A 130 5.02 13.57 -17.80
N THR A 131 3.70 13.77 -17.81
CA THR A 131 3.07 14.96 -17.21
C THR A 131 2.69 14.68 -15.76
N CYS A 132 3.18 15.49 -14.82
CA CYS A 132 2.95 15.30 -13.39
C CYS A 132 2.11 16.43 -12.77
N SER A 133 1.10 16.09 -11.97
CA SER A 133 0.30 17.01 -11.16
C SER A 133 0.35 16.62 -9.69
N ASN A 134 0.26 17.59 -8.78
CA ASN A 134 0.22 17.32 -7.35
C ASN A 134 -1.18 16.83 -6.95
N ILE A 135 -1.25 15.72 -6.23
CA ILE A 135 -2.53 15.12 -5.79
C ILE A 135 -2.66 15.08 -4.25
N GLY A 136 -1.61 15.43 -3.50
CA GLY A 136 -1.52 15.18 -2.06
C GLY A 136 -1.09 13.73 -1.78
N ASN A 137 -0.95 13.34 -0.51
CA ASN A 137 -0.53 11.99 -0.16
C ASN A 137 -1.67 10.98 -0.37
N TRP A 138 -1.52 10.12 -1.38
CA TRP A 138 -2.50 9.07 -1.71
C TRP A 138 -1.83 7.73 -1.90
N VAL A 139 -2.54 6.67 -1.52
CA VAL A 139 -2.28 5.33 -2.05
C VAL A 139 -3.00 5.20 -3.38
N GLY A 140 -2.31 4.80 -4.43
CA GLY A 140 -2.97 4.52 -5.70
C GLY A 140 -2.15 3.60 -6.60
N VAL A 141 -2.63 3.41 -7.83
CA VAL A 141 -2.08 2.41 -8.74
C VAL A 141 -1.03 3.04 -9.66
N LYS A 142 0.16 2.44 -9.69
CA LYS A 142 1.15 2.67 -10.75
C LYS A 142 0.96 1.60 -11.83
N ILE A 143 0.50 2.03 -12.99
CA ILE A 143 0.23 1.17 -14.14
C ILE A 143 1.54 0.89 -14.88
N THR A 144 1.86 -0.39 -15.07
CA THR A 144 3.00 -0.87 -15.84
C THR A 144 2.61 -1.27 -17.26
N SER A 145 1.41 -1.83 -17.44
CA SER A 145 0.85 -2.16 -18.75
C SER A 145 -0.67 -1.99 -18.77
N ILE A 146 -1.20 -1.69 -19.95
CA ILE A 146 -2.64 -1.57 -20.20
C ILE A 146 -2.94 -2.07 -21.62
N ARG A 147 -4.06 -2.77 -21.77
CA ARG A 147 -4.62 -3.16 -23.07
C ARG A 147 -6.14 -3.10 -23.02
N GLU A 148 -6.77 -2.82 -24.15
CA GLU A 148 -8.22 -2.90 -24.29
C GLU A 148 -8.66 -4.37 -24.11
N LYS A 149 -9.78 -4.59 -23.42
CA LYS A 149 -10.35 -5.93 -23.22
C LYS A 149 -11.13 -6.39 -24.44
#